data_AF-A0A0D3I9H7-F1
#
_entry.id   AF-A0A0D3I9H7-F1
#
_cell.length_a   1.000
_cell.length_b   1.000
_cell.length_c   1.000
_cell.angle_alpha   90.00
_cell.angle_beta   90.00
_cell.angle_gamma   90.00
#
_symmetry.space_group_name_H-M   'P 1'
#
loop_
_entity.id
_entity.type
_entity.pdbx_description
1 polymer ?
#
loop_
_entity_poly.entity_id
_entity_poly.type
_entity_poly.pdbx_seq_one_letter_code
_entity_poly.pdbx_strand_id
1 'polypeptide(L)'
;MRDTFFFSKFFFHEKVFTLPDDGPLASLDVHGVASDGAGAWYLATGGSVLHLSAGGEEPLDRMYEPSRHSLSVRSVATCPEGGRFEGIAVSPDGSTLFVADCRGQAIRKVEAATGALTTLAGSGSSGSANGVGVAAHFNGPTYLALSPDGGTLFVADTGNARIRRVDVASGAVTTLAGGVGHGSIDGVGDAARFQYPYGLALSPDGRALFVADCGSDKVRRVEVLNGAVTTLAGCGRRGGTDGAGNTARFHAPIGIAMSPDGSALFVTDFSGHKIRRVEVVGRAVTTLAGKGWGSADGVSKSAQLSFPGGVAMSADGSTLLVRSGAPSSALLCLVCLVPPPPPDAFAFAPIVVPPSTLPADLKKARGDATLPQGMVTFVVGRGRQRLEHVSKNVLCVRSDYFRTMFGAGMKERDAAEVTVPHADLATFTALVDYLFADELDLGEEEAGRVQRALALRQLAQMYQVPRLELLCAQALQQSVVAETAVPLLEAAHTMGDGRLLAQCRRYVADNATEVRASGGVEQLRNLGVAKGLLGDALDQVTELQEALDALRVD
;
A
#
# COMPACT_ATOMS: atom_id res chain seq x y z
N MET A 1 -30.00 16.41 20.31
CA MET A 1 -28.75 15.81 20.82
C MET A 1 -27.74 15.96 19.71
N ARG A 2 -26.77 16.85 19.90
CA ARG A 2 -25.74 17.18 18.91
C ARG A 2 -24.52 16.38 19.32
N ASP A 3 -24.14 15.41 18.49
CA ASP A 3 -23.00 14.54 18.76
C ASP A 3 -21.70 15.31 18.50
N THR A 4 -20.97 15.58 19.58
CA THR A 4 -19.63 16.17 19.58
C THR A 4 -18.61 15.07 19.27
N PHE A 5 -17.84 15.20 18.19
CA PHE A 5 -16.84 14.21 17.79
C PHE A 5 -15.59 14.32 18.68
N PHE A 6 -15.25 13.21 19.35
CA PHE A 6 -13.97 13.01 20.04
C PHE A 6 -13.12 12.03 19.21
N PHE A 7 -11.87 12.39 18.92
CA PHE A 7 -10.91 11.51 18.23
C PHE A 7 -10.19 10.51 19.17
N SER A 8 -10.52 10.48 20.46
CA SER A 8 -9.91 9.54 21.41
C SER A 8 -10.82 8.33 21.71
N LYS A 9 -10.31 7.13 21.39
CA LYS A 9 -10.73 5.81 21.91
C LYS A 9 -12.22 5.68 22.27
N PHE A 10 -13.06 5.42 21.28
CA PHE A 10 -14.35 4.79 21.55
C PHE A 10 -14.43 3.40 20.92
N PHE A 11 -14.76 2.41 21.75
CA PHE A 11 -15.14 1.05 21.35
C PHE A 11 -16.49 1.08 20.60
N PHE A 12 -16.52 1.54 19.35
CA PHE A 12 -17.72 1.45 18.52
C PHE A 12 -17.58 0.32 17.49
N HIS A 13 -18.56 -0.58 17.50
CA HIS A 13 -18.68 -1.64 16.52
C HIS A 13 -19.02 -1.03 15.16
N GLU A 14 -18.19 -1.27 14.14
CA GLU A 14 -18.45 -1.03 12.70
C GLU A 14 -19.45 0.10 12.41
N LYS A 15 -19.13 1.34 12.78
CA LYS A 15 -20.08 2.45 12.75
C LYS A 15 -19.81 3.39 11.58
N VAL A 16 -20.86 3.78 10.87
CA VAL A 16 -20.83 4.76 9.79
C VAL A 16 -21.34 6.09 10.31
N PHE A 17 -20.55 7.13 10.09
CA PHE A 17 -20.87 8.51 10.42
C PHE A 17 -20.77 9.39 9.18
N THR A 18 -21.78 10.21 8.95
CA THR A 18 -21.73 11.26 7.94
C THR A 18 -21.01 12.48 8.51
N LEU A 19 -20.01 13.00 7.80
CA LEU A 19 -19.33 14.23 8.21
C LEU A 19 -20.30 15.42 8.13
N PRO A 20 -20.20 16.41 9.04
CA PRO A 20 -21.13 17.54 9.08
C PRO A 20 -21.20 18.27 7.74
N ASP A 21 -22.44 18.57 7.30
CA ASP A 21 -22.76 19.25 6.04
C ASP A 21 -22.80 20.79 6.21
N ASP A 22 -22.30 21.30 7.34
CA ASP A 22 -22.28 22.73 7.64
C ASP A 22 -20.89 23.31 7.28
N GLY A 23 -20.73 23.82 6.05
CA GLY A 23 -19.51 24.55 5.64
C GLY A 23 -18.95 24.16 4.26
N PRO A 24 -17.63 24.30 4.02
CA PRO A 24 -17.01 24.12 2.70
C PRO A 24 -17.06 22.69 2.16
N LEU A 25 -17.54 21.71 2.94
CA LEU A 25 -17.67 20.29 2.56
C LEU A 25 -18.97 19.98 1.79
N ALA A 26 -20.04 20.75 2.00
CA ALA A 26 -21.41 20.45 1.55
C ALA A 26 -21.66 20.55 0.04
N SER A 27 -20.65 21.04 -0.70
CA SER A 27 -20.73 21.32 -2.14
C SER A 27 -19.52 20.78 -2.91
N LEU A 28 -18.70 19.95 -2.28
CA LEU A 28 -17.50 19.41 -2.92
C LEU A 28 -17.88 18.22 -3.81
N ASP A 29 -17.66 18.37 -5.11
CA ASP A 29 -17.73 17.26 -6.07
C ASP A 29 -16.51 16.33 -5.90
N VAL A 30 -16.42 15.63 -4.75
CA VAL A 30 -15.29 14.77 -4.37
C VAL A 30 -15.36 13.45 -5.10
N HIS A 31 -14.42 13.11 -5.97
CA HIS A 31 -14.42 11.82 -6.68
C HIS A 31 -13.52 10.78 -5.99
N GLY A 32 -12.29 11.19 -5.67
CA GLY A 32 -11.25 10.33 -5.11
C GLY A 32 -10.84 10.75 -3.72
N VAL A 33 -10.41 9.79 -2.91
CA VAL A 33 -9.88 10.00 -1.55
C VAL A 33 -8.58 9.21 -1.42
N ALA A 34 -7.62 9.73 -0.67
CA ALA A 34 -6.42 9.01 -0.26
C ALA A 34 -6.02 9.43 1.15
N SER A 35 -5.46 8.51 1.94
CA SER A 35 -4.82 8.84 3.21
C SER A 35 -3.39 9.31 2.95
N ASP A 36 -2.91 10.25 3.76
CA ASP A 36 -1.48 10.60 3.82
C ASP A 36 -0.67 9.62 4.68
N GLY A 37 -1.36 8.70 5.38
CA GLY A 37 -0.76 7.76 6.30
C GLY A 37 -0.31 8.34 7.64
N ALA A 38 -0.50 9.64 7.88
CA ALA A 38 -0.19 10.37 9.11
C ALA A 38 -1.46 10.79 9.87
N GLY A 39 -2.65 10.59 9.28
CA GLY A 39 -3.95 10.84 9.93
C GLY A 39 -4.82 11.84 9.15
N ALA A 40 -4.27 12.51 8.14
CA ALA A 40 -5.01 13.36 7.24
C ALA A 40 -5.40 12.64 5.94
N TRP A 41 -6.22 13.33 5.15
CA TRP A 41 -6.76 12.82 3.91
C TRP A 41 -6.64 13.85 2.80
N TYR A 42 -6.37 13.37 1.59
CA TYR A 42 -6.46 14.18 0.38
C TYR A 42 -7.70 13.79 -0.43
N LEU A 43 -8.36 14.80 -0.99
CA LEU A 43 -9.57 14.65 -1.79
C LEU A 43 -9.29 15.17 -3.21
N ALA A 44 -9.59 14.34 -4.21
CA ALA A 44 -9.66 14.78 -5.61
C ALA A 44 -11.10 15.17 -5.94
N THR A 45 -11.28 16.34 -6.56
CA THR A 45 -12.59 16.86 -6.94
C THR A 45 -12.70 17.10 -8.45
N GLY A 46 -13.80 17.70 -8.92
CA GLY A 46 -14.01 18.17 -10.29
C GLY A 46 -13.01 19.22 -10.83
N GLY A 47 -11.80 19.31 -10.26
CA GLY A 47 -10.70 20.15 -10.76
C GLY A 47 -9.72 20.61 -9.69
N SER A 48 -9.90 20.22 -8.42
CA SER A 48 -9.00 20.59 -7.33
C SER A 48 -8.57 19.40 -6.47
N VAL A 49 -7.48 19.59 -5.75
CA VAL A 49 -7.02 18.73 -4.68
C VAL A 49 -7.19 19.47 -3.37
N LEU A 50 -7.85 18.83 -2.42
CA LEU A 50 -8.08 19.37 -1.08
C LEU A 50 -7.37 18.49 -0.06
N HIS A 51 -6.97 19.11 1.05
CA HIS A 51 -6.43 18.42 2.22
C HIS A 51 -7.42 18.58 3.37
N LEU A 52 -7.71 17.46 4.02
CA LEU A 52 -8.64 17.31 5.12
C LEU A 52 -7.87 16.80 6.34
N SER A 53 -7.81 17.61 7.39
CA SER A 53 -7.13 17.30 8.66
C SER A 53 -8.01 17.63 9.86
N ALA A 54 -7.72 17.04 11.01
CA ALA A 54 -8.28 17.53 12.28
C ALA A 54 -7.92 19.03 12.43
N GLY A 55 -8.91 19.87 12.70
CA GLY A 55 -8.71 21.30 12.97
C GLY A 55 -8.23 21.52 14.40
N GLY A 56 -7.56 22.67 14.62
CA GLY A 56 -7.15 23.09 15.95
C GLY A 56 -8.34 23.45 16.86
N GLU A 57 -8.11 23.46 18.17
CA GLU A 57 -9.09 23.93 19.14
C GLU A 57 -9.40 25.42 18.91
N GLU A 58 -10.67 25.75 18.65
CA GLU A 58 -11.14 27.13 18.72
C GLU A 58 -11.17 27.55 20.20
N PRO A 59 -10.54 28.67 20.61
CA PRO A 59 -10.65 29.17 21.97
C PRO A 59 -12.10 29.55 22.25
N LEU A 60 -12.74 28.82 23.15
CA LEU A 60 -14.12 29.10 23.55
C LEU A 60 -14.18 30.27 24.52
N ASP A 61 -14.72 31.40 24.06
CA ASP A 61 -15.05 32.58 24.89
C ASP A 61 -16.21 32.33 25.89
N ARG A 62 -16.64 31.08 26.10
CA ARG A 62 -17.76 30.72 27.01
C ARG A 62 -17.54 29.41 27.76
N MET A 63 -17.62 29.52 29.08
CA MET A 63 -17.17 28.57 30.11
C MET A 63 -17.95 27.22 30.22
N TYR A 64 -18.75 26.78 29.24
CA TYR A 64 -19.62 25.60 29.42
C TYR A 64 -19.98 24.76 28.16
N GLU A 65 -19.27 24.90 27.04
CA GLU A 65 -19.41 23.95 25.91
C GLU A 65 -18.15 23.10 25.72
N PRO A 66 -18.25 21.78 25.44
CA PRO A 66 -17.10 20.95 25.12
C PRO A 66 -16.45 21.40 23.79
N SER A 67 -15.11 21.37 23.72
CA SER A 67 -14.31 21.72 22.54
C SER A 67 -14.84 21.03 21.28
N ARG A 68 -15.19 21.81 20.24
CA ARG A 68 -15.54 21.26 18.92
C ARG A 68 -14.25 20.97 18.16
N HIS A 69 -13.93 19.70 17.94
CA HIS A 69 -12.94 19.33 16.94
C HIS A 69 -13.54 19.60 15.56
N SER A 70 -13.22 20.76 14.98
CA SER A 70 -13.65 21.10 13.62
C SER A 70 -12.78 20.34 12.61
N LEU A 71 -13.33 19.96 11.46
CA LEU A 71 -12.51 19.47 10.35
C LEU A 71 -11.96 20.67 9.58
N SER A 72 -10.65 20.70 9.39
CA SER A 72 -10.00 21.70 8.55
C SER A 72 -9.93 21.21 7.11
N VAL A 73 -10.43 22.03 6.18
CA VAL A 73 -10.33 21.78 4.74
C VAL A 73 -9.54 22.91 4.13
N ARG A 74 -8.44 22.58 3.43
CA ARG A 74 -7.66 23.55 2.66
C ARG A 74 -7.53 23.10 1.21
N SER A 75 -7.59 24.06 0.29
CA SER A 75 -7.19 23.81 -1.10
C SER A 75 -5.67 23.62 -1.17
N VAL A 76 -5.23 22.60 -1.90
CA VAL A 76 -3.81 22.30 -2.15
C VAL A 76 -3.44 22.75 -3.55
N ALA A 77 -4.24 22.38 -4.55
CA ALA A 77 -4.02 22.74 -5.94
C ALA A 77 -5.35 22.80 -6.69
N THR A 78 -5.40 23.64 -7.72
CA THR A 78 -6.55 23.74 -8.64
C THR A 78 -6.03 23.73 -10.07
N CYS A 79 -6.68 22.95 -10.94
CA CYS A 79 -6.39 22.91 -12.36
C CYS A 79 -6.92 24.18 -13.04
N PRO A 80 -6.06 25.08 -13.56
CA PRO A 80 -6.50 26.37 -14.12
C PRO A 80 -7.43 26.22 -15.33
N GLU A 81 -7.23 25.17 -16.12
CA GLU A 81 -7.96 24.92 -17.37
C GLU A 81 -9.29 24.16 -17.16
N GLY A 82 -9.63 23.84 -15.91
CA GLY A 82 -10.82 23.04 -15.59
C GLY A 82 -10.63 21.55 -15.88
N GLY A 83 -9.93 20.86 -14.98
CA GLY A 83 -9.75 19.40 -15.01
C GLY A 83 -10.94 18.62 -14.44
N ARG A 84 -10.82 17.29 -14.37
CA ARG A 84 -11.71 16.45 -13.57
C ARG A 84 -10.90 15.33 -12.94
N PHE A 85 -10.59 15.48 -11.64
CA PHE A 85 -9.70 14.57 -10.94
C PHE A 85 -10.50 13.44 -10.30
N GLU A 86 -10.39 12.23 -10.86
CA GLU A 86 -11.18 11.06 -10.41
C GLU A 86 -10.51 10.31 -9.27
N GLY A 87 -9.20 10.14 -9.34
CA GLY A 87 -8.41 9.35 -8.41
C GLY A 87 -7.18 10.12 -7.95
N ILE A 88 -6.74 9.81 -6.74
CA ILE A 88 -5.59 10.44 -6.09
C ILE A 88 -4.74 9.38 -5.41
N ALA A 89 -3.42 9.55 -5.48
CA ALA A 89 -2.44 8.77 -4.73
C ALA A 89 -1.41 9.72 -4.10
N VAL A 90 -0.89 9.35 -2.94
CA VAL A 90 0.06 10.15 -2.14
C VAL A 90 1.39 9.41 -2.11
N SER A 91 2.50 10.13 -2.30
CA SER A 91 3.84 9.54 -2.14
C SER A 91 4.08 9.11 -0.69
N PRO A 92 4.93 8.09 -0.44
CA PRO A 92 5.17 7.60 0.92
C PRO A 92 5.68 8.65 1.91
N ASP A 93 6.36 9.68 1.41
CA ASP A 93 6.87 10.83 2.17
C ASP A 93 5.87 12.00 2.27
N GLY A 94 4.68 11.87 1.66
CA GLY A 94 3.65 12.90 1.62
C GLY A 94 3.97 14.15 0.78
N SER A 95 5.15 14.21 0.13
CA SER A 95 5.62 15.41 -0.58
C SER A 95 4.94 15.64 -1.92
N THR A 96 4.46 14.56 -2.55
CA THR A 96 3.91 14.56 -3.90
C THR A 96 2.57 13.85 -3.94
N LEU A 97 1.59 14.48 -4.59
CA LEU A 97 0.30 13.87 -4.90
C LEU A 97 0.23 13.59 -6.40
N PHE A 98 -0.37 12.48 -6.79
CA PHE A 98 -0.67 12.14 -8.16
C PHE A 98 -2.18 12.13 -8.35
N VAL A 99 -2.69 12.76 -9.40
CA VAL A 99 -4.12 12.76 -9.71
C VAL A 99 -4.38 12.36 -11.15
N ALA A 100 -5.43 11.56 -11.35
CA ALA A 100 -5.90 11.15 -12.67
C ALA A 100 -6.89 12.21 -13.19
N ASP A 101 -6.44 13.01 -14.16
CA ASP A 101 -7.25 14.02 -14.83
C ASP A 101 -7.97 13.38 -16.00
N CYS A 102 -9.18 12.89 -15.76
CA CYS A 102 -9.93 12.10 -16.73
C CYS A 102 -10.33 12.94 -17.96
N ARG A 103 -10.54 14.24 -17.76
CA ARG A 103 -10.89 15.19 -18.84
C ARG A 103 -9.63 15.62 -19.59
N GLY A 104 -8.55 15.89 -18.87
CA GLY A 104 -7.25 16.23 -19.43
C GLY A 104 -6.46 15.05 -20.02
N GLN A 105 -7.01 13.82 -20.01
CA GLN A 105 -6.36 12.62 -20.56
C GLN A 105 -4.93 12.43 -20.06
N ALA A 106 -4.69 12.75 -18.79
CA ALA A 106 -3.36 12.86 -18.24
C ALA A 106 -3.31 12.47 -16.76
N ILE A 107 -2.12 12.07 -16.33
CA ILE A 107 -1.77 11.96 -14.93
C ILE A 107 -1.01 13.23 -14.54
N ARG A 108 -1.51 13.93 -13.52
CA ARG A 108 -0.87 15.13 -12.99
C ARG A 108 -0.10 14.81 -11.72
N LYS A 109 0.96 15.58 -11.51
CA LYS A 109 1.75 15.62 -10.28
C LYS A 109 1.50 16.95 -9.58
N VAL A 110 1.23 16.91 -8.28
CA VAL A 110 1.04 18.06 -7.41
C VAL A 110 2.11 18.02 -6.33
N GLU A 111 2.89 19.09 -6.19
CA GLU A 111 3.76 19.26 -5.03
C GLU A 111 2.91 19.71 -3.83
N ALA A 112 2.88 18.92 -2.75
CA ALA A 112 1.94 19.14 -1.65
C ALA A 112 2.21 20.45 -0.88
N ALA A 113 3.47 20.88 -0.83
CA ALA A 113 3.89 22.08 -0.12
C ALA A 113 3.56 23.38 -0.86
N THR A 114 3.73 23.39 -2.18
CA THR A 114 3.58 24.60 -3.01
C THR A 114 2.27 24.65 -3.77
N GLY A 115 1.60 23.49 -3.94
CA GLY A 115 0.45 23.34 -4.82
C GLY A 115 0.80 23.30 -6.30
N ALA A 116 2.10 23.24 -6.66
CA ALA A 116 2.54 23.25 -8.05
C ALA A 116 1.99 22.03 -8.81
N LEU A 117 1.15 22.27 -9.80
CA LEU A 117 0.51 21.26 -10.64
C LEU A 117 1.24 21.12 -11.98
N THR A 118 1.71 19.92 -12.30
CA THR A 118 2.41 19.61 -13.56
C THR A 118 1.87 18.31 -14.18
N THR A 119 2.13 18.09 -15.47
CA THR A 119 1.81 16.82 -16.13
C THR A 119 2.95 15.83 -15.96
N LEU A 120 2.66 14.65 -15.37
CA LEU A 120 3.61 13.54 -15.32
C LEU A 120 3.60 12.76 -16.64
N ALA A 121 2.41 12.41 -17.13
CA ALA A 121 2.24 11.69 -18.39
C ALA A 121 0.87 11.94 -19.01
N GLY A 122 0.76 11.83 -20.34
CA GLY A 122 -0.48 12.05 -21.08
C GLY A 122 -0.40 13.25 -22.03
N SER A 123 -0.90 13.06 -23.25
CA SER A 123 -0.84 14.04 -24.33
C SER A 123 -1.96 15.08 -24.32
N GLY A 124 -2.97 14.93 -23.46
CA GLY A 124 -4.20 15.71 -23.54
C GLY A 124 -5.23 15.15 -24.54
N SER A 125 -4.86 14.17 -25.35
CA SER A 125 -5.74 13.57 -26.37
C SER A 125 -6.03 12.10 -26.07
N SER A 126 -7.28 11.68 -26.27
CA SER A 126 -7.68 10.30 -26.03
C SER A 126 -6.91 9.33 -26.94
N GLY A 127 -6.46 8.22 -26.37
CA GLY A 127 -5.72 7.18 -27.08
C GLY A 127 -5.08 6.18 -26.12
N SER A 128 -4.34 5.19 -26.63
CA SER A 128 -3.77 4.11 -25.80
C SER A 128 -2.27 3.87 -26.02
N ALA A 129 -1.59 4.80 -26.70
CA ALA A 129 -0.17 4.70 -27.00
C ALA A 129 0.67 4.70 -25.71
N ASN A 130 1.64 3.80 -25.64
CA ASN A 130 2.73 3.85 -24.69
C ASN A 130 3.73 4.93 -25.12
N GLY A 131 4.50 5.46 -24.18
CA GLY A 131 5.44 6.54 -24.45
C GLY A 131 5.93 7.18 -23.17
N VAL A 132 6.72 8.24 -23.28
CA VAL A 132 7.27 8.97 -22.13
C VAL A 132 6.61 10.35 -22.05
N GLY A 133 6.12 10.73 -20.86
CA GLY A 133 5.50 12.02 -20.62
C GLY A 133 4.32 12.27 -21.55
N VAL A 134 4.37 13.37 -22.31
CA VAL A 134 3.31 13.80 -23.24
C VAL A 134 3.20 12.94 -24.51
N ALA A 135 4.15 12.04 -24.77
CA ALA A 135 4.05 11.08 -25.88
C ALA A 135 3.12 9.90 -25.55
N ALA A 136 2.83 9.66 -24.27
CA ALA A 136 1.86 8.65 -23.87
C ALA A 136 0.43 9.16 -24.02
N HIS A 137 -0.50 8.26 -24.33
CA HIS A 137 -1.92 8.57 -24.41
C HIS A 137 -2.72 7.71 -23.42
N PHE A 138 -3.74 8.34 -22.83
CA PHE A 138 -4.77 7.72 -22.00
C PHE A 138 -6.15 8.00 -22.60
N ASN A 139 -7.17 7.26 -22.17
CA ASN A 139 -8.56 7.50 -22.52
C ASN A 139 -9.41 7.35 -21.24
N GLY A 140 -9.70 8.47 -20.59
CA GLY A 140 -10.41 8.52 -19.32
C GLY A 140 -9.67 7.77 -18.21
N PRO A 141 -8.44 8.18 -17.83
CA PRO A 141 -7.80 7.64 -16.63
C PRO A 141 -8.63 8.01 -15.40
N THR A 142 -8.91 7.05 -14.51
CA THR A 142 -9.81 7.27 -13.36
C THR A 142 -9.13 7.10 -12.01
N TYR A 143 -8.58 5.93 -11.71
CA TYR A 143 -7.99 5.62 -10.40
C TYR A 143 -6.51 5.29 -10.48
N LEU A 144 -5.84 5.49 -9.35
CA LEU A 144 -4.40 5.38 -9.18
C LEU A 144 -4.06 4.48 -7.99
N ALA A 145 -2.97 3.75 -8.09
CA ALA A 145 -2.31 3.11 -6.96
C ALA A 145 -0.80 3.29 -7.09
N LEU A 146 -0.12 3.77 -6.05
CA LEU A 146 1.32 3.98 -6.05
C LEU A 146 2.02 2.78 -5.39
N SER A 147 3.18 2.38 -5.92
CA SER A 147 4.02 1.37 -5.30
C SER A 147 4.55 1.84 -3.93
N PRO A 148 4.81 0.93 -2.98
CA PRO A 148 5.28 1.30 -1.65
C PRO A 148 6.58 2.10 -1.63
N ASP A 149 7.44 1.90 -2.63
CA ASP A 149 8.69 2.65 -2.83
C ASP A 149 8.49 4.01 -3.54
N GLY A 150 7.26 4.33 -3.97
CA GLY A 150 6.93 5.55 -4.71
C GLY A 150 7.42 5.58 -6.16
N GLY A 151 8.03 4.51 -6.68
CA GLY A 151 8.68 4.49 -7.99
C GLY A 151 7.74 4.23 -9.17
N THR A 152 6.64 3.50 -8.97
CA THR A 152 5.71 3.08 -10.02
C THR A 152 4.27 3.42 -9.66
N LEU A 153 3.59 4.15 -10.53
CA LEU A 153 2.17 4.44 -10.42
C LEU A 153 1.38 3.54 -11.36
N PHE A 154 0.40 2.82 -10.84
CA PHE A 154 -0.57 2.04 -11.61
C PHE A 154 -1.80 2.90 -11.88
N VAL A 155 -2.30 2.84 -13.12
CA VAL A 155 -3.41 3.68 -13.61
C VAL A 155 -4.49 2.79 -14.22
N ALA A 156 -5.73 3.01 -13.80
CA ALA A 156 -6.90 2.47 -14.48
C ALA A 156 -7.24 3.39 -15.66
N ASP A 157 -6.86 2.96 -16.86
CA ASP A 157 -7.14 3.65 -18.11
C ASP A 157 -8.48 3.14 -18.66
N THR A 158 -9.55 3.59 -18.00
CA THR A 158 -10.89 2.99 -18.02
C THR A 158 -11.48 2.93 -19.42
N GLY A 159 -11.37 4.00 -20.20
CA GLY A 159 -11.88 4.08 -21.57
C GLY A 159 -11.10 3.20 -22.55
N ASN A 160 -9.88 2.79 -22.20
CA ASN A 160 -9.10 1.82 -22.97
C ASN A 160 -9.22 0.38 -22.45
N ALA A 161 -9.95 0.14 -21.36
CA ALA A 161 -10.03 -1.16 -20.68
C ALA A 161 -8.66 -1.74 -20.28
N ARG A 162 -7.74 -0.87 -19.83
CA ARG A 162 -6.35 -1.23 -19.52
C ARG A 162 -5.93 -0.83 -18.12
N ILE A 163 -5.00 -1.61 -17.57
CA ILE A 163 -4.17 -1.21 -16.44
C ILE A 163 -2.81 -0.80 -16.99
N ARG A 164 -2.41 0.45 -16.72
CA ARG A 164 -1.15 1.04 -17.16
C ARG A 164 -0.19 1.18 -16.00
N ARG A 165 1.11 1.19 -16.30
CA ARG A 165 2.20 1.57 -15.39
C ARG A 165 2.78 2.88 -15.83
N VAL A 166 3.10 3.74 -14.88
CA VAL A 166 3.86 4.96 -15.09
C VAL A 166 5.06 4.92 -14.16
N ASP A 167 6.26 4.93 -14.73
CA ASP A 167 7.48 5.18 -13.96
C ASP A 167 7.48 6.64 -13.50
N VAL A 168 7.53 6.86 -12.19
CA VAL A 168 7.33 8.20 -11.60
C VAL A 168 8.51 9.14 -11.91
N ALA A 169 9.72 8.60 -12.06
CA ALA A 169 10.92 9.41 -12.30
C ALA A 169 11.02 9.89 -13.76
N SER A 170 10.73 9.02 -14.71
CA SER A 170 10.85 9.31 -16.15
C SER A 170 9.53 9.72 -16.81
N GLY A 171 8.39 9.38 -16.21
CA GLY A 171 7.08 9.50 -16.84
C GLY A 171 6.83 8.46 -17.93
N ALA A 172 7.61 7.38 -18.00
CA ALA A 172 7.45 6.31 -18.98
C ALA A 172 6.18 5.49 -18.69
N VAL A 173 5.31 5.38 -19.69
CA VAL A 173 4.04 4.67 -19.62
C VAL A 173 4.09 3.37 -20.41
N THR A 174 3.71 2.26 -19.76
CA THR A 174 3.56 0.94 -20.37
C THR A 174 2.21 0.32 -20.00
N THR A 175 1.76 -0.68 -20.77
CA THR A 175 0.55 -1.46 -20.43
C THR A 175 0.96 -2.67 -19.59
N LEU A 176 0.37 -2.82 -18.41
CA LEU A 176 0.55 -4.00 -17.57
C LEU A 176 -0.38 -5.14 -17.99
N ALA A 177 -1.67 -4.83 -18.15
CA ALA A 177 -2.69 -5.81 -18.53
C ALA A 177 -3.87 -5.16 -19.24
N GLY A 178 -4.58 -5.95 -20.04
CA GLY A 178 -5.73 -5.53 -20.83
C GLY A 178 -5.40 -5.44 -22.32
N GLY A 179 -6.01 -6.33 -23.11
CA GLY A 179 -5.89 -6.34 -24.56
C GLY A 179 -6.81 -5.35 -25.27
N VAL A 180 -7.00 -5.56 -26.57
CA VAL A 180 -7.95 -4.78 -27.37
C VAL A 180 -9.38 -5.23 -27.06
N GLY A 181 -10.25 -4.26 -26.78
CA GLY A 181 -11.68 -4.45 -26.53
C GLY A 181 -12.03 -4.66 -25.06
N HIS A 182 -13.30 -4.42 -24.74
CA HIS A 182 -13.86 -4.60 -23.40
C HIS A 182 -14.25 -6.08 -23.18
N GLY A 183 -14.11 -6.59 -21.95
CA GLY A 183 -14.55 -7.94 -21.56
C GLY A 183 -14.10 -8.32 -20.14
N SER A 184 -14.29 -9.56 -19.69
CA SER A 184 -13.87 -9.98 -18.33
C SER A 184 -13.08 -11.29 -18.32
N ILE A 185 -12.17 -11.42 -19.28
CA ILE A 185 -11.36 -12.62 -19.50
C ILE A 185 -10.13 -12.57 -18.58
N ASP A 186 -9.91 -13.65 -17.82
CA ASP A 186 -8.67 -13.89 -17.09
C ASP A 186 -7.58 -14.33 -18.07
N GLY A 187 -6.33 -13.95 -17.80
CA GLY A 187 -5.22 -14.17 -18.74
C GLY A 187 -4.00 -13.33 -18.37
N VAL A 188 -2.93 -13.39 -19.16
CA VAL A 188 -1.69 -12.65 -18.88
C VAL A 188 -1.54 -11.50 -19.87
N GLY A 189 -1.23 -10.30 -19.37
CA GLY A 189 -0.94 -9.13 -20.20
C GLY A 189 -2.09 -8.75 -21.13
N ASP A 190 -1.83 -8.79 -22.43
CA ASP A 190 -2.79 -8.46 -23.49
C ASP A 190 -3.83 -9.56 -23.77
N ALA A 191 -3.67 -10.77 -23.21
CA ALA A 191 -4.68 -11.82 -23.27
C ALA A 191 -5.83 -11.58 -22.29
N ALA A 192 -5.59 -10.85 -21.20
CA ALA A 192 -6.63 -10.47 -20.25
C ALA A 192 -7.59 -9.42 -20.85
N ARG A 193 -8.81 -9.35 -20.33
CA ARG A 193 -9.79 -8.30 -20.66
C ARG A 193 -10.43 -7.72 -19.40
N PHE A 194 -10.62 -6.41 -19.41
CA PHE A 194 -11.39 -5.65 -18.43
C PHE A 194 -12.61 -5.00 -19.10
N GLN A 195 -13.71 -4.82 -18.39
CA GLN A 195 -14.92 -4.23 -18.96
C GLN A 195 -14.92 -2.73 -18.71
N TYR A 196 -14.72 -2.30 -17.47
CA TYR A 196 -14.45 -0.91 -17.10
C TYR A 196 -13.65 -0.93 -15.80
N PRO A 197 -12.31 -1.03 -15.86
CA PRO A 197 -11.49 -1.00 -14.66
C PRO A 197 -11.57 0.39 -14.03
N TYR A 198 -11.93 0.46 -12.75
CA TYR A 198 -11.99 1.69 -11.96
C TYR A 198 -10.99 1.58 -10.81
N GLY A 199 -11.43 1.45 -9.57
CA GLY A 199 -10.60 1.49 -8.37
C GLY A 199 -9.45 0.50 -8.41
N LEU A 200 -8.31 0.97 -7.92
CA LEU A 200 -7.08 0.21 -7.80
C LEU A 200 -6.62 0.20 -6.33
N ALA A 201 -6.23 -0.97 -5.84
CA ALA A 201 -5.54 -1.10 -4.55
C ALA A 201 -4.36 -2.04 -4.71
N LEU A 202 -3.18 -1.63 -4.28
CA LEU A 202 -1.96 -2.44 -4.36
C LEU A 202 -1.72 -3.15 -3.04
N SER A 203 -1.20 -4.38 -3.10
CA SER A 203 -0.76 -5.10 -1.91
C SER A 203 0.40 -4.39 -1.22
N PRO A 204 0.52 -4.48 0.12
CA PRO A 204 1.60 -3.81 0.85
C PRO A 204 3.02 -4.23 0.43
N ASP A 205 3.16 -5.42 -0.16
CA ASP A 205 4.42 -5.94 -0.73
C ASP A 205 4.66 -5.50 -2.19
N GLY A 206 3.73 -4.76 -2.79
CA GLY A 206 3.79 -4.27 -4.16
C GLY A 206 3.58 -5.35 -5.24
N ARG A 207 3.22 -6.59 -4.88
CA ARG A 207 3.20 -7.73 -5.82
C ARG A 207 1.88 -7.98 -6.53
N ALA A 208 0.76 -7.59 -5.93
CA ALA A 208 -0.57 -7.84 -6.47
C ALA A 208 -1.40 -6.56 -6.46
N LEU A 209 -1.97 -6.21 -7.62
CA LEU A 209 -2.88 -5.10 -7.78
C LEU A 209 -4.31 -5.63 -7.87
N PHE A 210 -5.21 -5.07 -7.07
CA PHE A 210 -6.63 -5.41 -7.06
C PHE A 210 -7.41 -4.34 -7.79
N VAL A 211 -8.33 -4.77 -8.65
CA VAL A 211 -9.07 -3.91 -9.57
C VAL A 211 -10.56 -4.13 -9.36
N ALA A 212 -11.30 -3.05 -9.12
CA ALA A 212 -12.74 -3.04 -9.25
C ALA A 212 -13.10 -2.92 -10.74
N ASP A 213 -13.45 -4.04 -11.37
CA ASP A 213 -13.85 -4.08 -12.79
C ASP A 213 -15.36 -3.83 -12.88
N CYS A 214 -15.71 -2.55 -12.72
CA CYS A 214 -17.06 -2.02 -12.59
C CYS A 214 -18.04 -2.60 -13.61
N GLY A 215 -17.66 -2.59 -14.89
CA GLY A 215 -18.52 -3.06 -15.96
C GLY A 215 -18.83 -4.57 -15.93
N SER A 216 -18.02 -5.34 -15.21
CA SER A 216 -18.13 -6.79 -15.15
C SER A 216 -18.62 -7.31 -13.80
N ASP A 217 -18.98 -6.43 -12.85
CA ASP A 217 -19.41 -6.80 -11.50
C ASP A 217 -18.41 -7.72 -10.77
N LYS A 218 -17.10 -7.48 -10.96
CA LYS A 218 -16.01 -8.32 -10.43
C LYS A 218 -14.93 -7.51 -9.72
N VAL A 219 -14.29 -8.16 -8.77
CA VAL A 219 -12.98 -7.77 -8.22
C VAL A 219 -11.93 -8.68 -8.85
N ARG A 220 -10.96 -8.08 -9.54
CA ARG A 220 -9.88 -8.78 -10.25
C ARG A 220 -8.57 -8.62 -9.49
N ARG A 221 -7.69 -9.61 -9.55
CA ARG A 221 -6.31 -9.56 -9.04
C ARG A 221 -5.36 -9.61 -10.24
N VAL A 222 -4.39 -8.71 -10.28
CA VAL A 222 -3.35 -8.61 -11.29
C VAL A 222 -2.01 -8.81 -10.61
N GLU A 223 -1.26 -9.83 -10.99
CA GLU A 223 0.13 -9.96 -10.56
C GLU A 223 0.94 -8.85 -11.21
N VAL A 224 1.61 -8.05 -10.40
CA VAL A 224 2.45 -6.97 -10.88
C VAL A 224 3.55 -7.57 -11.74
N LEU A 225 4.33 -8.54 -11.26
CA LEU A 225 5.52 -9.02 -11.99
C LEU A 225 5.27 -9.37 -13.47
N ASN A 226 4.17 -10.04 -13.81
CA ASN A 226 3.92 -10.57 -15.16
C ASN A 226 2.59 -10.13 -15.80
N GLY A 227 1.76 -9.35 -15.10
CA GLY A 227 0.45 -8.93 -15.60
C GLY A 227 -0.59 -10.05 -15.67
N ALA A 228 -0.42 -11.14 -14.92
CA ALA A 228 -1.42 -12.21 -14.83
C ALA A 228 -2.67 -11.73 -14.10
N VAL A 229 -3.82 -11.77 -14.77
CA VAL A 229 -5.12 -11.35 -14.27
C VAL A 229 -5.96 -12.58 -13.92
N THR A 230 -6.50 -12.59 -12.71
CA THR A 230 -7.46 -13.59 -12.21
C THR A 230 -8.66 -12.93 -11.58
N THR A 231 -9.82 -13.60 -11.60
CA THR A 231 -10.99 -13.16 -10.84
C THR A 231 -10.85 -13.56 -9.37
N LEU A 232 -10.80 -12.57 -8.48
CA LEU A 232 -10.77 -12.79 -7.04
C LEU A 232 -12.18 -13.10 -6.51
N ALA A 233 -13.15 -12.25 -6.86
CA ALA A 233 -14.54 -12.38 -6.44
C ALA A 233 -15.52 -11.78 -7.46
N GLY A 234 -16.77 -12.24 -7.42
CA GLY A 234 -17.85 -11.76 -8.27
C GLY A 234 -18.17 -12.69 -9.44
N CYS A 235 -19.44 -13.07 -9.58
CA CYS A 235 -19.88 -14.00 -10.62
C CYS A 235 -20.11 -13.36 -12.00
N GLY A 236 -20.04 -12.03 -12.10
CA GLY A 236 -20.37 -11.29 -13.32
C GLY A 236 -21.86 -11.10 -13.57
N ARG A 237 -22.69 -11.28 -12.52
CA ARG A 237 -24.10 -10.91 -12.52
C ARG A 237 -24.35 -9.90 -11.44
N ARG A 238 -24.88 -8.73 -11.82
CA ARG A 238 -25.31 -7.68 -10.90
C ARG A 238 -26.14 -8.21 -9.73
N GLY A 239 -25.80 -7.76 -8.53
CA GLY A 239 -26.52 -8.06 -7.29
C GLY A 239 -25.70 -7.75 -6.04
N GLY A 240 -26.25 -7.97 -4.86
CA GLY A 240 -25.60 -7.66 -3.58
C GLY A 240 -25.42 -8.87 -2.66
N THR A 241 -25.40 -10.09 -3.20
CA THR A 241 -25.34 -11.33 -2.43
C THR A 241 -23.94 -11.55 -1.86
N ASP A 242 -23.83 -11.78 -0.55
CA ASP A 242 -22.61 -12.21 0.13
C ASP A 242 -22.26 -13.66 -0.26
N GLY A 243 -20.98 -14.05 -0.19
CA GLY A 243 -20.52 -15.38 -0.59
C GLY A 243 -19.02 -15.45 -0.85
N ALA A 244 -18.48 -16.64 -1.09
CA ALA A 244 -17.06 -16.81 -1.42
C ALA A 244 -16.80 -16.75 -2.94
N GLY A 245 -15.78 -15.99 -3.34
CA GLY A 245 -15.29 -15.90 -4.72
C GLY A 245 -16.38 -15.64 -5.74
N ASN A 246 -16.60 -16.60 -6.64
CA ASN A 246 -17.58 -16.50 -7.73
C ASN A 246 -19.04 -16.75 -7.30
N THR A 247 -19.32 -16.96 -6.01
CA THR A 247 -20.70 -17.03 -5.51
C THR A 247 -21.23 -15.65 -5.07
N ALA A 248 -20.32 -14.74 -4.70
CA ALA A 248 -20.64 -13.37 -4.39
C ALA A 248 -21.13 -12.60 -5.63
N ARG A 249 -21.97 -11.60 -5.39
CA ARG A 249 -22.43 -10.65 -6.40
C ARG A 249 -22.14 -9.22 -5.97
N PHE A 250 -21.68 -8.43 -6.93
CA PHE A 250 -21.51 -6.99 -6.85
C PHE A 250 -22.45 -6.32 -7.86
N HIS A 251 -22.66 -5.01 -7.72
CA HIS A 251 -23.43 -4.20 -8.65
C HIS A 251 -22.65 -2.91 -8.96
N ALA A 252 -21.86 -2.96 -10.03
CA ALA A 252 -20.96 -1.91 -10.48
C ALA A 252 -19.98 -1.47 -9.36
N PRO A 253 -19.06 -2.34 -8.88
CA PRO A 253 -18.06 -1.93 -7.89
C PRO A 253 -17.12 -0.86 -8.47
N ILE A 254 -16.85 0.22 -7.74
CA ILE A 254 -16.01 1.33 -8.23
C ILE A 254 -14.75 1.53 -7.38
N GLY A 255 -14.89 1.87 -6.10
CA GLY A 255 -13.76 2.14 -5.21
C GLY A 255 -13.26 0.87 -4.54
N ILE A 256 -11.97 0.82 -4.26
CA ILE A 256 -11.33 -0.28 -3.55
C ILE A 256 -10.18 0.25 -2.69
N ALA A 257 -10.14 -0.18 -1.43
CA ALA A 257 -9.02 0.05 -0.52
C ALA A 257 -8.57 -1.30 0.06
N MET A 258 -7.29 -1.44 0.38
CA MET A 258 -6.73 -2.66 0.97
C MET A 258 -6.37 -2.41 2.43
N SER A 259 -6.63 -3.39 3.30
CA SER A 259 -6.16 -3.38 4.68
C SER A 259 -4.63 -3.33 4.75
N PRO A 260 -4.01 -2.73 5.79
CA PRO A 260 -2.58 -2.47 5.77
C PRO A 260 -1.77 -3.77 5.86
N ASP A 261 -2.37 -4.81 6.43
CA ASP A 261 -1.85 -6.17 6.51
C ASP A 261 -2.00 -6.96 5.20
N GLY A 262 -2.74 -6.42 4.23
CA GLY A 262 -3.07 -7.06 2.95
C GLY A 262 -4.08 -8.21 3.06
N SER A 263 -4.77 -8.38 4.20
CA SER A 263 -5.69 -9.50 4.43
C SER A 263 -7.07 -9.31 3.79
N ALA A 264 -7.54 -8.07 3.67
CA ALA A 264 -8.88 -7.76 3.19
C ALA A 264 -8.91 -6.53 2.26
N LEU A 265 -9.91 -6.50 1.38
CA LEU A 265 -10.26 -5.38 0.53
C LEU A 265 -11.61 -4.80 0.97
N PHE A 266 -11.73 -3.48 0.94
CA PHE A 266 -12.96 -2.75 1.16
C PHE A 266 -13.41 -2.15 -0.16
N VAL A 267 -14.48 -2.70 -0.71
CA VAL A 267 -14.97 -2.41 -2.05
C VAL A 267 -16.27 -1.62 -1.93
N THR A 268 -16.34 -0.46 -2.59
CA THR A 268 -17.60 0.26 -2.71
C THR A 268 -18.41 -0.31 -3.87
N ASP A 269 -19.51 -0.95 -3.51
CA ASP A 269 -20.48 -1.53 -4.41
C ASP A 269 -21.46 -0.43 -4.79
N PHE A 270 -21.05 0.40 -5.75
CA PHE A 270 -21.60 1.74 -6.03
C PHE A 270 -23.10 1.70 -6.30
N SER A 271 -23.55 0.89 -7.27
CA SER A 271 -24.99 0.74 -7.56
C SER A 271 -25.68 -0.22 -6.58
N GLY A 272 -24.91 -0.94 -5.77
CA GLY A 272 -25.41 -1.78 -4.68
C GLY A 272 -25.69 -1.01 -3.38
N HIS A 273 -25.25 0.26 -3.28
CA HIS A 273 -25.37 1.10 -2.08
C HIS A 273 -24.71 0.48 -0.84
N LYS A 274 -23.58 -0.21 -1.04
CA LYS A 274 -22.91 -1.01 0.00
C LYS A 274 -21.41 -0.79 0.02
N ILE A 275 -20.83 -1.02 1.19
CA ILE A 275 -19.40 -1.28 1.34
C ILE A 275 -19.25 -2.78 1.62
N ARG A 276 -18.40 -3.45 0.85
CA ARG A 276 -18.19 -4.89 0.90
C ARG A 276 -16.77 -5.17 1.39
N ARG A 277 -16.61 -6.10 2.33
CA ARG A 277 -15.31 -6.63 2.74
C ARG A 277 -15.04 -7.91 1.96
N VAL A 278 -13.88 -8.01 1.33
CA VAL A 278 -13.43 -9.18 0.57
C VAL A 278 -12.14 -9.69 1.18
N GLU A 279 -12.16 -10.89 1.77
CA GLU A 279 -10.93 -11.53 2.22
C GLU A 279 -10.07 -11.91 1.01
N VAL A 280 -8.79 -11.58 1.04
CA VAL A 280 -7.86 -11.95 -0.05
C VAL A 280 -7.63 -13.46 -0.03
N VAL A 281 -7.45 -14.02 1.16
CA VAL A 281 -7.35 -15.47 1.40
C VAL A 281 -8.74 -16.02 1.72
N GLY A 282 -9.09 -17.19 1.17
CA GLY A 282 -10.43 -17.77 1.34
C GLY A 282 -11.54 -17.07 0.53
N ARG A 283 -11.30 -15.84 0.04
CA ARG A 283 -12.15 -15.12 -0.91
C ARG A 283 -13.57 -14.85 -0.41
N ALA A 284 -13.79 -14.82 0.90
CA ALA A 284 -15.08 -14.55 1.47
C ALA A 284 -15.47 -13.08 1.24
N VAL A 285 -16.68 -12.84 0.75
CA VAL A 285 -17.26 -11.51 0.56
C VAL A 285 -18.41 -11.33 1.53
N THR A 286 -18.35 -10.29 2.36
CA THR A 286 -19.40 -9.90 3.29
C THR A 286 -19.79 -8.44 3.09
N THR A 287 -21.04 -8.11 3.37
CA THR A 287 -21.48 -6.72 3.43
C THR A 287 -21.06 -6.12 4.77
N LEU A 288 -20.19 -5.11 4.73
CA LEU A 288 -19.75 -4.36 5.90
C LEU A 288 -20.82 -3.32 6.30
N ALA A 289 -21.23 -2.48 5.35
CA ALA A 289 -22.20 -1.42 5.58
C ALA A 289 -23.12 -1.20 4.36
N GLY A 290 -24.29 -0.59 4.60
CA GLY A 290 -25.26 -0.21 3.56
C GLY A 290 -26.49 -1.12 3.50
N LYS A 291 -27.61 -0.63 4.04
CA LYS A 291 -28.94 -1.26 3.94
C LYS A 291 -29.62 -0.98 2.59
N GLY A 292 -29.28 0.12 1.96
CA GLY A 292 -29.90 0.65 0.75
C GLY A 292 -29.59 2.14 0.60
N TRP A 293 -30.26 2.77 -0.37
CA TRP A 293 -30.13 4.19 -0.68
C TRP A 293 -30.52 5.09 0.50
N GLY A 294 -29.74 6.14 0.75
CA GLY A 294 -29.91 7.12 1.82
C GLY A 294 -28.57 7.59 2.40
N SER A 295 -28.63 8.34 3.50
CA SER A 295 -27.47 8.88 4.23
C SER A 295 -27.60 8.74 5.75
N ALA A 296 -28.51 7.86 6.21
CA ALA A 296 -28.69 7.62 7.63
C ALA A 296 -27.49 6.89 8.24
N ASP A 297 -26.88 7.48 9.25
CA ASP A 297 -25.84 6.87 10.08
C ASP A 297 -26.35 5.57 10.73
N GLY A 298 -25.41 4.69 11.09
CA GLY A 298 -25.77 3.42 11.73
C GLY A 298 -24.59 2.49 11.94
N VAL A 299 -24.88 1.33 12.53
CA VAL A 299 -23.90 0.27 12.78
C VAL A 299 -24.05 -0.82 11.71
N SER A 300 -22.94 -1.20 11.10
CA SER A 300 -22.80 -2.21 10.05
C SER A 300 -23.88 -2.06 8.97
N LYS A 301 -24.68 -3.11 8.74
CA LYS A 301 -25.73 -3.21 7.72
C LYS A 301 -26.94 -2.31 7.96
N SER A 302 -27.02 -1.57 9.07
CA SER A 302 -28.14 -0.66 9.36
C SER A 302 -27.97 0.74 8.75
N ALA A 303 -26.73 1.18 8.52
CA ALA A 303 -26.42 2.45 7.88
C ALA A 303 -26.94 2.47 6.43
N GLN A 304 -27.38 3.63 5.94
CA GLN A 304 -27.76 3.86 4.55
C GLN A 304 -26.64 4.59 3.81
N LEU A 305 -26.39 4.19 2.57
CA LEU A 305 -25.37 4.79 1.72
C LEU A 305 -25.96 5.07 0.35
N SER A 306 -25.50 6.12 -0.32
CA SER A 306 -25.97 6.50 -1.65
C SER A 306 -24.78 6.48 -2.58
N PHE A 307 -24.74 5.58 -3.57
CA PHE A 307 -23.67 5.57 -4.58
C PHE A 307 -22.24 5.71 -3.98
N PRO A 308 -21.84 4.84 -3.03
CA PRO A 308 -20.53 4.95 -2.43
C PRO A 308 -19.45 4.81 -3.51
N GLY A 309 -18.53 5.76 -3.57
CA GLY A 309 -17.53 5.92 -4.62
C GLY A 309 -16.11 5.72 -4.10
N GLY A 310 -15.25 6.74 -4.22
CA GLY A 310 -13.90 6.71 -3.67
C GLY A 310 -13.87 6.26 -2.21
N VAL A 311 -12.95 5.35 -1.89
CA VAL A 311 -12.69 4.85 -0.55
C VAL A 311 -11.19 4.83 -0.30
N ALA A 312 -10.79 5.29 0.88
CA ALA A 312 -9.44 5.19 1.39
C ALA A 312 -9.49 4.76 2.85
N MET A 313 -8.41 4.16 3.32
CA MET A 313 -8.34 3.62 4.66
C MET A 313 -7.15 4.24 5.41
N SER A 314 -7.30 4.40 6.71
CA SER A 314 -6.27 4.93 7.59
C SER A 314 -5.11 3.94 7.71
N ALA A 315 -3.93 4.45 8.00
CA ALA A 315 -2.71 3.65 8.09
C ALA A 315 -2.76 2.51 9.12
N ASP A 316 -3.49 2.72 10.22
CA ASP A 316 -3.72 1.73 11.27
C ASP A 316 -4.81 0.71 10.91
N GLY A 317 -5.53 0.92 9.80
CA GLY A 317 -6.64 0.09 9.35
C GLY A 317 -7.92 0.25 10.17
N SER A 318 -8.01 1.26 11.05
CA SER A 318 -9.17 1.46 11.93
C SER A 318 -10.34 2.18 11.27
N THR A 319 -10.10 2.95 10.21
CA THR A 319 -11.12 3.85 9.65
C THR A 319 -11.08 3.88 8.13
N LEU A 320 -12.25 3.84 7.49
CA LEU A 320 -12.41 4.15 6.07
C LEU A 320 -13.01 5.54 5.90
N LEU A 321 -12.42 6.36 5.03
CA LEU A 321 -13.08 7.54 4.48
C LEU A 321 -13.72 7.14 3.15
N VAL A 322 -15.04 7.34 3.03
CA VAL A 322 -15.82 6.92 1.88
C VAL A 322 -16.64 8.10 1.37
N ARG A 323 -16.52 8.39 0.07
CA ARG A 323 -17.46 9.27 -0.63
C ARG A 323 -18.80 8.56 -0.77
N SER A 324 -19.89 9.15 -0.32
CA SER A 324 -21.27 8.66 -0.45
C SER A 324 -22.17 9.78 -0.94
N GLY A 325 -22.71 9.66 -2.14
CA GLY A 325 -23.72 10.55 -2.68
C GLY A 325 -23.71 10.56 -4.20
N ALA A 326 -24.76 11.11 -4.80
CA ALA A 326 -24.77 11.39 -6.24
C ALA A 326 -23.63 12.37 -6.59
N PRO A 327 -23.12 12.40 -7.85
CA PRO A 327 -22.03 13.28 -8.27
C PRO A 327 -22.17 14.72 -7.74
N SER A 328 -23.36 15.30 -7.81
CA SER A 328 -23.67 16.67 -7.40
C SER A 328 -24.05 16.89 -5.93
N SER A 329 -24.06 15.86 -5.09
CA SER A 329 -24.47 15.92 -3.67
C SER A 329 -23.68 14.93 -2.82
N ALA A 330 -22.37 14.86 -3.06
CA ALA A 330 -21.49 13.92 -2.39
C ALA A 330 -21.29 14.33 -0.94
N LEU A 331 -21.51 13.38 -0.03
CA LEU A 331 -21.13 13.47 1.37
C LEU A 331 -19.89 12.61 1.60
N LEU A 332 -19.15 12.94 2.65
CA LEU A 332 -18.08 12.09 3.15
C LEU A 332 -18.58 11.33 4.37
N CYS A 333 -18.32 10.03 4.40
CA CYS A 333 -18.64 9.16 5.51
C CYS A 333 -17.36 8.57 6.10
N LEU A 334 -17.25 8.57 7.42
CA LEU A 334 -16.26 7.78 8.15
C LEU A 334 -16.88 6.44 8.55
N VAL A 335 -16.20 5.34 8.24
CA VAL A 335 -16.58 4.00 8.69
C VAL A 335 -15.51 3.52 9.65
N CYS A 336 -15.81 3.56 10.95
CA CYS A 336 -14.95 2.99 11.98
C CYS A 336 -15.05 1.46 11.88
N LEU A 337 -13.93 0.78 11.69
CA LEU A 337 -13.84 -0.66 11.71
C LEU A 337 -13.55 -1.12 13.14
N VAL A 338 -14.11 -2.26 13.53
CA VAL A 338 -13.69 -2.89 14.79
C VAL A 338 -12.21 -3.23 14.64
N PRO A 339 -11.31 -2.74 15.50
CA PRO A 339 -9.97 -3.31 15.56
C PRO A 339 -10.18 -4.80 15.83
N PRO A 340 -9.66 -5.72 14.99
CA PRO A 340 -9.90 -7.14 15.19
C PRO A 340 -9.59 -7.47 16.65
N PRO A 341 -10.45 -8.27 17.33
CA PRO A 341 -10.22 -8.64 18.72
C PRO A 341 -8.77 -9.10 18.82
N PRO A 342 -8.02 -8.76 19.89
CA PRO A 342 -6.71 -9.36 20.05
C PRO A 342 -6.94 -10.86 19.92
N PRO A 343 -6.42 -11.52 18.87
CA PRO A 343 -6.27 -12.95 18.96
C PRO A 343 -5.43 -13.16 20.22
N ASP A 344 -5.54 -14.30 20.86
CA ASP A 344 -4.53 -14.68 21.83
C ASP A 344 -3.16 -14.52 21.13
N ALA A 345 -2.45 -13.43 21.48
CA ALA A 345 -1.37 -12.75 20.75
C ALA A 345 -1.74 -11.90 19.50
N PHE A 346 -1.18 -10.68 19.48
CA PHE A 346 -1.16 -9.59 18.47
C PHE A 346 -0.73 -9.96 17.02
N ALA A 347 -1.03 -11.15 16.54
CA ALA A 347 -0.56 -11.65 15.26
C ALA A 347 -1.36 -11.04 14.10
N PHE A 348 -0.72 -10.15 13.35
CA PHE A 348 -1.04 -9.96 11.92
C PHE A 348 -1.10 -11.35 11.25
N ALA A 349 -1.96 -11.52 10.24
CA ALA A 349 -2.05 -12.81 9.54
C ALA A 349 -0.62 -13.27 9.19
N PRO A 350 -0.24 -14.55 9.42
CA PRO A 350 1.12 -14.97 9.18
C PRO A 350 1.45 -14.83 7.70
N ILE A 351 2.66 -14.34 7.38
CA ILE A 351 3.17 -14.40 6.01
C ILE A 351 3.22 -15.86 5.58
N VAL A 352 2.51 -16.18 4.50
CA VAL A 352 2.48 -17.53 3.95
C VAL A 352 3.77 -17.75 3.16
N VAL A 353 4.68 -18.52 3.74
CA VAL A 353 5.93 -18.93 3.07
C VAL A 353 5.67 -20.22 2.29
N PRO A 354 5.95 -20.26 0.97
CA PRO A 354 5.82 -21.49 0.20
C PRO A 354 6.82 -22.56 0.68
N PRO A 355 6.53 -23.86 0.46
CA PRO A 355 7.47 -24.93 0.79
C PRO A 355 8.80 -24.75 0.07
N SER A 356 9.86 -25.32 0.64
CA SER A 356 11.19 -25.35 0.04
C SER A 356 11.14 -25.91 -1.39
N THR A 357 11.86 -25.26 -2.30
CA THR A 357 12.09 -25.74 -3.66
C THR A 357 13.47 -26.38 -3.85
N LEU A 358 14.30 -26.43 -2.80
CA LEU A 358 15.69 -26.90 -2.87
C LEU A 358 15.85 -28.26 -3.58
N PRO A 359 15.06 -29.32 -3.26
CA PRO A 359 15.21 -30.59 -3.95
C PRO A 359 14.91 -30.50 -5.45
N ALA A 360 13.91 -29.69 -5.84
CA ALA A 360 13.54 -29.49 -7.23
C ALA A 360 14.58 -28.64 -7.98
N ASP A 361 15.15 -27.63 -7.32
CA ASP A 361 16.16 -26.75 -7.91
C ASP A 361 17.50 -27.48 -8.09
N LEU A 362 17.94 -28.27 -7.11
CA LEU A 362 19.13 -29.12 -7.24
C LEU A 362 18.95 -30.18 -8.33
N LYS A 363 17.74 -30.69 -8.55
CA LYS A 363 17.46 -31.60 -9.66
C LYS A 363 17.69 -30.91 -11.02
N LYS A 364 17.40 -29.61 -11.16
CA LYS A 364 17.67 -28.84 -12.40
C LYS A 364 19.17 -28.69 -12.66
N ALA A 365 20.00 -28.68 -11.62
CA ALA A 365 21.46 -28.61 -11.78
C ALA A 365 22.04 -29.84 -12.52
N ARG A 366 21.30 -30.95 -12.58
CA ARG A 366 21.73 -32.16 -13.26
C ARG A 366 21.46 -32.07 -14.77
N GLY A 367 22.51 -31.77 -15.54
CA GLY A 367 22.51 -31.86 -17.01
C GLY A 367 22.11 -30.58 -17.76
N ASP A 368 21.89 -29.48 -17.05
CA ASP A 368 21.71 -28.16 -17.67
C ASP A 368 23.07 -27.58 -18.08
N ALA A 369 23.37 -27.69 -19.38
CA ALA A 369 24.63 -27.21 -19.96
C ALA A 369 24.76 -25.67 -19.98
N THR A 370 23.69 -24.92 -19.68
CA THR A 370 23.72 -23.46 -19.64
C THR A 370 24.36 -22.93 -18.35
N LEU A 371 24.32 -23.73 -17.28
CA LEU A 371 24.84 -23.35 -15.97
C LEU A 371 26.37 -23.19 -15.98
N PRO A 372 26.91 -22.19 -15.27
CA PRO A 372 28.35 -22.03 -15.11
C PRO A 372 28.96 -23.18 -14.32
N GLN A 373 30.20 -23.54 -14.63
CA GLN A 373 30.99 -24.52 -13.88
C GLN A 373 31.98 -23.82 -12.94
N GLY A 374 32.44 -24.55 -11.94
CA GLY A 374 33.49 -24.10 -11.03
C GLY A 374 33.00 -23.31 -9.82
N MET A 375 33.98 -22.87 -9.04
CA MET A 375 33.79 -22.13 -7.80
C MET A 375 34.06 -20.63 -8.01
N VAL A 376 33.53 -19.81 -7.11
CA VAL A 376 33.83 -18.39 -7.02
C VAL A 376 34.21 -18.03 -5.59
N THR A 377 35.10 -17.06 -5.45
CA THR A 377 35.36 -16.38 -4.20
C THR A 377 34.67 -15.02 -4.19
N PHE A 378 33.84 -14.76 -3.18
CA PHE A 378 33.26 -13.45 -2.97
C PHE A 378 34.14 -12.60 -2.07
N VAL A 379 34.45 -11.38 -2.51
CA VAL A 379 35.11 -10.35 -1.71
C VAL A 379 34.03 -9.42 -1.16
N VAL A 380 33.70 -9.57 0.11
CA VAL A 380 32.54 -8.94 0.76
C VAL A 380 32.94 -7.74 1.60
N GLY A 381 32.19 -6.65 1.44
CA GLY A 381 32.30 -5.43 2.22
C GLY A 381 33.59 -4.63 1.99
N ARG A 382 33.69 -3.50 2.69
CA ARG A 382 34.85 -2.58 2.59
C ARG A 382 36.13 -3.18 3.17
N GLY A 383 36.00 -4.09 4.13
CA GLY A 383 37.11 -4.83 4.72
C GLY A 383 37.71 -5.90 3.80
N ARG A 384 37.15 -6.09 2.59
CA ARG A 384 37.59 -7.10 1.61
C ARG A 384 37.68 -8.51 2.20
N GLN A 385 36.72 -8.85 3.08
CA GLN A 385 36.64 -10.19 3.65
C GLN A 385 36.26 -11.20 2.58
N ARG A 386 36.62 -12.47 2.74
CA ARG A 386 36.52 -13.47 1.67
C ARG A 386 35.59 -14.61 2.07
N LEU A 387 34.65 -14.94 1.20
CA LEU A 387 33.88 -16.18 1.23
C LEU A 387 34.32 -17.03 0.04
N GLU A 388 35.07 -18.09 0.31
CA GLU A 388 35.77 -18.88 -0.70
C GLU A 388 35.01 -20.15 -1.07
N HIS A 389 35.34 -20.72 -2.23
CA HIS A 389 34.85 -22.04 -2.67
C HIS A 389 33.32 -22.16 -2.83
N VAL A 390 32.64 -21.10 -3.26
CA VAL A 390 31.19 -21.11 -3.47
C VAL A 390 30.85 -21.62 -4.87
N SER A 391 29.99 -22.64 -4.95
CA SER A 391 29.62 -23.26 -6.24
C SER A 391 28.68 -22.40 -7.07
N LYS A 392 29.11 -21.97 -8.27
CA LYS A 392 28.34 -21.08 -9.16
C LYS A 392 27.02 -21.72 -9.62
N ASN A 393 27.02 -23.02 -9.87
CA ASN A 393 25.82 -23.73 -10.34
C ASN A 393 24.68 -23.73 -9.30
N VAL A 394 24.99 -23.92 -8.01
CA VAL A 394 24.01 -23.93 -6.92
C VAL A 394 23.38 -22.56 -6.76
N LEU A 395 24.18 -21.49 -6.83
CA LEU A 395 23.68 -20.12 -6.82
C LEU A 395 22.70 -19.87 -7.98
N CYS A 396 23.06 -20.25 -9.20
CA CYS A 396 22.26 -20.00 -10.40
C CYS A 396 20.93 -20.76 -10.41
N VAL A 397 20.86 -21.96 -9.83
CA VAL A 397 19.59 -22.71 -9.83
C VAL A 397 18.54 -22.12 -8.89
N ARG A 398 18.96 -21.28 -7.93
CA ARG A 398 18.09 -20.70 -6.90
C ARG A 398 17.98 -19.17 -6.92
N SER A 399 18.67 -18.51 -7.84
CA SER A 399 18.65 -17.06 -8.01
C SER A 399 18.80 -16.72 -9.49
N ASP A 400 17.78 -16.05 -10.04
CA ASP A 400 17.82 -15.56 -11.42
C ASP A 400 18.82 -14.42 -11.60
N TYR A 401 19.09 -13.68 -10.52
CA TYR A 401 20.18 -12.71 -10.48
C TYR A 401 21.54 -13.39 -10.72
N PHE A 402 21.86 -14.45 -9.96
CA PHE A 402 23.13 -15.17 -10.15
C PHE A 402 23.18 -15.89 -11.50
N ARG A 403 22.05 -16.44 -11.97
CA ARG A 403 21.94 -17.01 -13.32
C ARG A 403 22.29 -15.97 -14.41
N THR A 404 21.85 -14.73 -14.23
CA THR A 404 22.17 -13.63 -15.13
C THR A 404 23.64 -13.23 -15.00
N MET A 405 24.12 -12.99 -13.78
CA MET A 405 25.51 -12.58 -13.50
C MET A 405 26.53 -13.57 -14.05
N PHE A 406 26.31 -14.87 -13.88
CA PHE A 406 27.20 -15.92 -14.40
C PHE A 406 26.74 -16.44 -15.78
N GLY A 407 25.82 -15.74 -16.44
CA GLY A 407 25.30 -16.08 -17.76
C GLY A 407 26.34 -15.94 -18.87
N ALA A 408 26.07 -16.55 -20.03
CA ALA A 408 26.97 -16.46 -21.18
C ALA A 408 27.19 -15.00 -21.61
N GLY A 409 28.45 -14.62 -21.83
CA GLY A 409 28.83 -13.25 -22.23
C GLY A 409 29.08 -12.28 -21.07
N MET A 410 28.80 -12.68 -19.83
CA MET A 410 29.10 -11.87 -18.64
C MET A 410 30.55 -12.08 -18.18
N LYS A 411 31.19 -11.01 -17.70
CA LYS A 411 32.60 -11.06 -17.24
C LYS A 411 32.74 -11.93 -16.00
N GLU A 412 31.73 -11.95 -15.15
CA GLU A 412 31.68 -12.66 -13.90
C GLU A 412 31.60 -14.18 -14.11
N ARG A 413 31.14 -14.65 -15.28
CA ARG A 413 31.00 -16.07 -15.61
C ARG A 413 32.29 -16.84 -15.37
N ASP A 414 33.41 -16.31 -15.86
CA ASP A 414 34.73 -16.95 -15.75
C ASP A 414 35.60 -16.33 -14.64
N ALA A 415 35.07 -15.34 -13.91
CA ALA A 415 35.79 -14.69 -12.82
C ALA A 415 36.03 -15.66 -11.66
N ALA A 416 37.26 -15.68 -11.14
CA ALA A 416 37.61 -16.38 -9.90
C ALA A 416 37.13 -15.60 -8.66
N GLU A 417 37.02 -14.27 -8.77
CA GLU A 417 36.61 -13.38 -7.68
C GLU A 417 35.50 -12.42 -8.12
N VAL A 418 34.50 -12.23 -7.25
CA VAL A 418 33.40 -11.26 -7.43
C VAL A 418 33.29 -10.39 -6.18
N THR A 419 33.17 -9.08 -6.34
CA THR A 419 33.08 -8.15 -5.20
C THR A 419 31.62 -7.85 -4.84
N VAL A 420 31.30 -7.90 -3.54
CA VAL A 420 30.00 -7.56 -2.96
C VAL A 420 30.17 -6.38 -2.00
N PRO A 421 30.09 -5.13 -2.50
CA PRO A 421 30.48 -3.96 -1.72
C PRO A 421 29.44 -3.52 -0.67
N HIS A 422 28.19 -3.97 -0.79
CA HIS A 422 27.04 -3.48 -0.01
C HIS A 422 26.48 -4.51 0.99
N ALA A 423 27.33 -5.42 1.48
CA ALA A 423 26.97 -6.38 2.52
C ALA A 423 28.13 -6.56 3.51
N ASP A 424 27.81 -6.95 4.74
CA ASP A 424 28.79 -7.56 5.65
C ASP A 424 28.93 -9.05 5.34
N LEU A 425 30.06 -9.64 5.75
CA LEU A 425 30.34 -11.05 5.47
C LEU A 425 29.32 -11.98 6.12
N ALA A 426 28.88 -11.71 7.36
CA ALA A 426 27.97 -12.62 8.07
C ALA A 426 26.60 -12.71 7.37
N THR A 427 26.03 -11.56 7.01
CA THR A 427 24.75 -11.52 6.28
C THR A 427 24.87 -12.14 4.88
N PHE A 428 25.97 -11.91 4.17
CA PHE A 428 26.17 -12.52 2.85
C PHE A 428 26.41 -14.03 2.94
N THR A 429 27.13 -14.50 3.95
CA THR A 429 27.28 -15.94 4.23
C THR A 429 25.92 -16.57 4.52
N ALA A 430 25.07 -15.95 5.35
CA ALA A 430 23.72 -16.45 5.61
C ALA A 430 22.85 -16.56 4.34
N LEU A 431 22.99 -15.61 3.39
CA LEU A 431 22.34 -15.71 2.07
C LEU A 431 22.85 -16.94 1.30
N VAL A 432 24.16 -17.13 1.25
CA VAL A 432 24.78 -18.27 0.54
C VAL A 432 24.38 -19.58 1.20
N ASP A 433 24.44 -19.69 2.51
CA ASP A 433 24.04 -20.89 3.26
C ASP A 433 22.55 -21.21 3.02
N TYR A 434 21.68 -20.21 2.99
CA TYR A 434 20.29 -20.41 2.60
C TYR A 434 20.15 -21.00 1.20
N LEU A 435 20.92 -20.50 0.21
CA LEU A 435 20.90 -21.04 -1.15
C LEU A 435 21.39 -22.50 -1.20
N PHE A 436 22.27 -22.91 -0.31
CA PHE A 436 22.80 -24.29 -0.31
C PHE A 436 21.96 -25.26 0.52
N ALA A 437 21.42 -24.81 1.65
CA ALA A 437 20.83 -25.67 2.67
C ALA A 437 19.37 -25.32 3.04
N ASP A 438 18.81 -24.23 2.50
CA ASP A 438 17.52 -23.69 2.92
C ASP A 438 17.47 -23.28 4.41
N GLU A 439 18.65 -23.04 4.99
CA GLU A 439 18.82 -22.65 6.39
C GLU A 439 18.65 -21.14 6.56
N LEU A 440 17.72 -20.74 7.43
CA LEU A 440 17.53 -19.34 7.81
C LEU A 440 18.40 -19.03 9.03
N ASP A 441 19.60 -18.47 8.80
CA ASP A 441 20.46 -17.98 9.88
C ASP A 441 20.24 -16.48 10.12
N LEU A 442 19.63 -16.16 11.25
CA LEU A 442 19.47 -14.78 11.73
C LEU A 442 20.42 -14.45 12.89
N GLY A 443 21.29 -15.37 13.29
CA GLY A 443 22.18 -15.24 14.44
C GLY A 443 21.55 -15.66 15.76
N GLU A 444 22.44 -15.87 16.74
CA GLU A 444 22.08 -16.32 18.09
C GLU A 444 21.72 -15.16 19.02
N GLU A 445 22.34 -13.99 18.86
CA GLU A 445 22.06 -12.81 19.68
C GLU A 445 20.74 -12.14 19.28
N GLU A 446 19.82 -12.02 20.24
CA GLU A 446 18.48 -11.48 20.05
C GLU A 446 18.49 -10.03 19.53
N ALA A 447 19.40 -9.20 20.03
CA ALA A 447 19.61 -7.82 19.56
C ALA A 447 20.17 -7.73 18.13
N GLY A 448 20.96 -8.72 17.69
CA GLY A 448 21.51 -8.80 16.34
C GLY A 448 20.54 -9.42 15.31
N ARG A 449 19.55 -10.18 15.79
CA ARG A 449 18.61 -10.95 14.95
C ARG A 449 17.78 -10.07 14.03
N VAL A 450 17.22 -8.98 14.56
CA VAL A 450 16.41 -8.03 13.79
C VAL A 450 17.25 -7.37 12.69
N GLN A 451 18.45 -6.91 13.05
CA GLN A 451 19.34 -6.24 12.09
C GLN A 451 19.78 -7.19 10.98
N ARG A 452 20.11 -8.45 11.31
CA ARG A 452 20.44 -9.47 10.31
C ARG A 452 19.23 -9.81 9.45
N ALA A 453 18.03 -9.92 10.02
CA ALA A 453 16.81 -10.16 9.25
C ALA A 453 16.50 -9.03 8.26
N LEU A 454 16.69 -7.76 8.65
CA LEU A 454 16.55 -6.60 7.76
C LEU A 454 17.56 -6.65 6.61
N ALA A 455 18.84 -6.83 6.93
CA ALA A 455 19.91 -6.88 5.93
C ALA A 455 19.76 -8.09 4.99
N LEU A 456 19.46 -9.27 5.53
CA LEU A 456 19.27 -10.49 4.76
C LEU A 456 18.05 -10.40 3.84
N ARG A 457 16.98 -9.73 4.27
CA ARG A 457 15.82 -9.45 3.42
C ARG A 457 16.17 -8.55 2.24
N GLN A 458 16.94 -7.49 2.45
CA GLN A 458 17.41 -6.61 1.37
C GLN A 458 18.27 -7.39 0.36
N LEU A 459 19.17 -8.25 0.85
CA LEU A 459 19.94 -9.14 -0.02
C LEU A 459 19.04 -10.12 -0.77
N ALA A 460 18.05 -10.72 -0.11
CA ALA A 460 17.11 -11.64 -0.74
C ALA A 460 16.32 -10.97 -1.88
N GLN A 461 15.92 -9.71 -1.71
CA GLN A 461 15.29 -8.91 -2.78
C GLN A 461 16.27 -8.67 -3.93
N MET A 462 17.47 -8.17 -3.62
CA MET A 462 18.50 -7.84 -4.61
C MET A 462 18.93 -9.06 -5.43
N TYR A 463 19.16 -10.19 -4.77
CA TYR A 463 19.56 -11.45 -5.38
C TYR A 463 18.37 -12.31 -5.85
N GLN A 464 17.14 -11.77 -5.81
CA GLN A 464 15.93 -12.43 -6.31
C GLN A 464 15.73 -13.84 -5.72
N VAL A 465 15.66 -13.92 -4.39
CA VAL A 465 15.44 -15.13 -3.60
C VAL A 465 14.11 -14.99 -2.83
N PRO A 466 12.94 -15.15 -3.50
CA PRO A 466 11.66 -14.70 -2.94
C PRO A 466 11.25 -15.44 -1.67
N ARG A 467 11.62 -16.73 -1.53
CA ARG A 467 11.28 -17.51 -0.33
C ARG A 467 12.06 -17.03 0.90
N LEU A 468 13.34 -16.69 0.75
CA LEU A 468 14.16 -16.13 1.83
C LEU A 468 13.60 -14.78 2.27
N GLU A 469 13.23 -13.93 1.32
CA GLU A 469 12.63 -12.64 1.61
C GLU A 469 11.36 -12.79 2.47
N LEU A 470 10.48 -13.75 2.13
CA LEU A 470 9.27 -14.02 2.91
C LEU A 470 9.58 -14.57 4.32
N LEU A 471 10.61 -15.41 4.46
CA LEU A 471 11.07 -15.91 5.75
C LEU A 471 11.61 -14.78 6.64
N CYS A 472 12.45 -13.89 6.08
CA CYS A 472 12.94 -12.73 6.81
C CYS A 472 11.80 -11.77 7.17
N ALA A 473 10.85 -11.54 6.26
CA ALA A 473 9.67 -10.74 6.54
C ALA A 473 8.83 -11.33 7.68
N GLN A 474 8.63 -12.65 7.70
CA GLN A 474 7.93 -13.35 8.78
C GLN A 474 8.67 -13.20 10.12
N ALA A 475 9.99 -13.37 10.13
CA ALA A 475 10.80 -13.19 11.33
C ALA A 475 10.73 -11.74 11.87
N LEU A 476 10.74 -10.74 10.99
CA LEU A 476 10.57 -9.33 11.37
C LEU A 476 9.20 -9.06 11.99
N GLN A 477 8.12 -9.64 11.42
CA GLN A 477 6.78 -9.53 12.02
C GLN A 477 6.70 -10.15 13.40
N GLN A 478 7.37 -11.28 13.62
CA GLN A 478 7.45 -11.95 14.91
C GLN A 478 8.32 -11.18 15.91
N SER A 479 9.16 -10.27 15.43
CA SER A 479 10.06 -9.47 16.26
C SER A 479 9.42 -8.15 16.71
N VAL A 480 8.17 -7.83 16.35
CA VAL A 480 7.52 -6.57 16.76
C VAL A 480 7.10 -6.64 18.23
N VAL A 481 7.89 -5.99 19.09
CA VAL A 481 7.69 -5.86 20.54
C VAL A 481 8.03 -4.43 20.99
N ALA A 482 7.80 -4.08 22.26
CA ALA A 482 8.02 -2.74 22.79
C ALA A 482 9.41 -2.15 22.49
N GLU A 483 10.47 -2.96 22.54
CA GLU A 483 11.86 -2.54 22.32
C GLU A 483 12.19 -2.31 20.83
N THR A 484 11.54 -3.05 19.93
CA THR A 484 11.89 -3.11 18.51
C THR A 484 10.88 -2.42 17.61
N ALA A 485 9.66 -2.15 18.09
CA ALA A 485 8.57 -1.64 17.27
C ALA A 485 8.91 -0.32 16.58
N VAL A 486 9.61 0.58 17.27
CA VAL A 486 10.00 1.89 16.73
C VAL A 486 11.18 1.78 15.75
N PRO A 487 12.29 1.09 16.06
CA PRO A 487 13.34 0.81 15.06
C PRO A 487 12.82 0.09 13.81
N LEU A 488 11.93 -0.88 13.97
CA LEU A 488 11.30 -1.61 12.87
C LEU A 488 10.37 -0.72 12.04
N LEU A 489 9.71 0.25 12.65
CA LEU A 489 8.87 1.23 11.95
C LEU A 489 9.70 2.07 10.97
N GLU A 490 10.84 2.61 11.43
CA GLU A 490 11.76 3.38 10.58
C GLU A 490 12.35 2.51 9.45
N ALA A 491 12.76 1.28 9.79
CA ALA A 491 13.29 0.34 8.81
C ALA A 491 12.24 -0.08 7.77
N ALA A 492 11.01 -0.38 8.20
CA ALA A 492 9.90 -0.74 7.33
C ALA A 492 9.55 0.39 6.36
N HIS A 493 9.54 1.64 6.83
CA HIS A 493 9.34 2.80 5.97
C HIS A 493 10.44 2.92 4.92
N THR A 494 11.71 2.84 5.33
CA THR A 494 12.87 2.93 4.44
C THR A 494 12.88 1.83 3.38
N MET A 495 12.40 0.64 3.74
CA MET A 495 12.31 -0.52 2.85
C MET A 495 11.03 -0.56 2.00
N GLY A 496 10.09 0.36 2.22
CA GLY A 496 8.77 0.29 1.58
C GLY A 496 7.95 -0.94 2.00
N ASP A 497 8.18 -1.51 3.19
CA ASP A 497 7.37 -2.61 3.70
C ASP A 497 6.12 -2.07 4.39
N GLY A 498 5.06 -1.86 3.60
CA GLY A 498 3.79 -1.34 4.10
C GLY A 498 3.15 -2.23 5.18
N ARG A 499 3.39 -3.55 5.14
CA ARG A 499 2.77 -4.49 6.08
C ARG A 499 3.45 -4.42 7.45
N LEU A 500 4.78 -4.48 7.48
CA LEU A 500 5.54 -4.33 8.72
C LEU A 500 5.36 -2.92 9.28
N LEU A 501 5.34 -1.89 8.42
CA LEU A 501 5.09 -0.51 8.83
C LEU A 501 3.75 -0.39 9.57
N ALA A 502 2.68 -0.96 9.00
CA ALA A 502 1.37 -0.93 9.63
C ALA A 502 1.30 -1.74 10.92
N GLN A 503 1.99 -2.88 11.00
CA GLN A 503 2.10 -3.66 12.22
C GLN A 503 2.80 -2.89 13.33
N CYS A 504 3.93 -2.26 13.03
CA CYS A 504 4.63 -1.42 13.99
C CYS A 504 3.78 -0.24 14.44
N ARG A 505 3.13 0.47 13.51
CA ARG A 505 2.23 1.60 13.83
C ARG A 505 1.11 1.18 14.78
N ARG A 506 0.44 0.07 14.48
CA ARG A 506 -0.64 -0.45 15.32
C ARG A 506 -0.12 -0.88 16.70
N TYR A 507 1.00 -1.58 16.74
CA TYR A 507 1.60 -2.00 18.01
C TYR A 507 1.96 -0.80 18.88
N VAL A 508 2.54 0.26 18.30
CA VAL A 508 2.87 1.50 19.03
C VAL A 508 1.61 2.20 19.53
N ALA A 509 0.56 2.29 18.72
CA ALA A 509 -0.71 2.90 19.13
C ALA A 509 -1.39 2.14 20.29
N ASP A 510 -1.32 0.82 20.27
CA ASP A 510 -1.95 -0.04 21.27
C ASP A 510 -1.11 -0.13 22.57
N ASN A 511 0.22 -0.05 22.49
CA ASN A 511 1.16 -0.30 23.60
C ASN A 511 2.08 0.90 23.91
N ALA A 512 1.59 2.13 23.71
CA ALA A 512 2.40 3.35 23.82
C ALA A 512 3.19 3.46 25.15
N THR A 513 2.62 3.03 26.28
CA THR A 513 3.29 3.05 27.58
C THR A 513 4.47 2.08 27.68
N GLU A 514 4.33 0.88 27.11
CA GLU A 514 5.37 -0.15 27.12
C GLU A 514 6.50 0.21 26.16
N VAL A 515 6.16 0.68 24.96
CA VAL A 515 7.12 1.19 23.95
C VAL A 515 7.91 2.37 24.51
N ARG A 516 7.30 3.17 25.37
CA ARG A 516 7.99 4.26 26.04
C ARG A 516 8.95 3.75 27.12
N ALA A 517 8.51 2.80 27.95
CA ALA A 517 9.32 2.23 29.02
C ALA A 517 10.55 1.45 28.50
N SER A 518 10.47 0.91 27.29
CA SER A 518 11.57 0.17 26.65
C SER A 518 12.73 1.05 26.16
N GLY A 519 12.56 2.38 26.14
CA GLY A 519 13.52 3.29 25.50
C GLY A 519 13.50 3.24 23.97
N GLY A 520 12.54 2.55 23.35
CA GLY A 520 12.47 2.39 21.88
C GLY A 520 12.35 3.72 21.12
N VAL A 521 11.77 4.75 21.74
CA VAL A 521 11.68 6.12 21.18
C VAL A 521 13.05 6.81 21.13
N GLU A 522 13.92 6.57 22.11
CA GLU A 522 15.26 7.17 22.19
C GLU A 522 16.23 6.59 21.13
N GLN A 523 15.87 5.45 20.53
CA GLN A 523 16.64 4.81 19.46
C GLN A 523 16.38 5.38 18.07
N LEU A 524 15.43 6.32 17.93
CA LEU A 524 15.13 6.98 16.65
C LEU A 524 16.31 7.83 16.19
N ARG A 525 16.84 7.51 15.02
CA ARG A 525 17.91 8.31 14.40
C ARG A 525 17.40 9.63 13.83
N ASN A 526 16.11 9.69 13.46
CA ASN A 526 15.49 10.88 12.89
C ASN A 526 14.02 11.06 13.36
N LEU A 527 13.83 11.82 14.42
CA LEU A 527 12.52 12.15 15.01
C LEU A 527 11.55 12.85 14.04
N GLY A 528 12.05 13.54 13.01
CA GLY A 528 11.20 14.18 11.99
C GLY A 528 10.46 13.17 11.11
N VAL A 529 11.12 12.05 10.79
CA VAL A 529 10.51 10.92 10.06
C VAL A 529 9.50 10.22 10.95
N ALA A 530 9.79 10.03 12.24
CA ALA A 530 8.84 9.46 13.19
C ALA A 530 7.57 10.31 13.37
N LYS A 531 7.70 11.65 13.40
CA LYS A 531 6.57 12.59 13.52
C LYS A 531 5.62 12.55 12.32
N GLY A 532 6.16 12.43 11.10
CA GLY A 532 5.36 12.16 9.91
C GLY A 532 4.77 10.74 9.86
N LEU A 533 5.38 9.76 10.53
CA LEU A 533 4.97 8.36 10.44
C LEU A 533 4.01 7.89 11.55
N LEU A 534 3.94 8.57 12.68
CA LEU A 534 3.10 8.20 13.84
C LEU A 534 1.92 9.16 14.08
N GLY A 535 1.88 10.32 13.41
CA GLY A 535 0.82 11.31 13.59
C GLY A 535 0.70 11.78 15.06
N ASP A 536 -0.53 12.06 15.49
CA ASP A 536 -0.89 12.54 16.85
C ASP A 536 -0.40 11.63 18.01
N ALA A 537 0.06 10.40 17.71
CA ALA A 537 0.67 9.54 18.73
C ALA A 537 1.98 10.13 19.32
N LEU A 538 2.59 11.11 18.66
CA LEU A 538 3.76 11.87 19.13
C LEU A 538 3.43 13.19 19.84
N ASP A 539 2.17 13.64 19.86
CA ASP A 539 1.82 14.84 20.66
C ASP A 539 2.02 14.56 22.16
N GLN A 540 1.83 13.31 22.57
CA GLN A 540 2.19 12.82 23.91
C GLN A 540 3.70 12.67 24.13
N VAL A 541 4.54 12.76 23.09
CA VAL A 541 6.00 12.71 23.18
C VAL A 541 6.62 14.10 23.19
N THR A 542 5.98 15.07 22.53
CA THR A 542 6.39 16.47 22.58
C THR A 542 6.22 17.03 24.01
N GLU A 543 5.13 16.67 24.71
CA GLU A 543 4.93 16.96 26.16
C GLU A 543 6.05 16.38 27.05
N LEU A 544 6.79 15.37 26.58
CA LEU A 544 7.80 14.67 27.35
C LEU A 544 9.20 15.18 27.13
N GLN A 545 9.49 15.74 25.97
CA GLN A 545 10.71 16.51 25.77
C GLN A 545 10.66 17.78 26.63
N GLU A 546 9.50 18.43 26.73
CA GLU A 546 9.29 19.54 27.65
C GLU A 546 9.45 19.11 29.13
N ALA A 547 8.94 17.93 29.50
CA ALA A 547 9.13 17.39 30.86
C ALA A 547 10.57 16.93 31.15
N LEU A 548 11.29 16.39 30.17
CA LEU A 548 12.67 15.91 30.31
C LEU A 548 13.68 17.08 30.31
N ASP A 549 13.42 18.11 29.51
CA ASP A 549 14.20 19.35 29.53
C ASP A 549 13.94 20.13 30.83
N ALA A 550 12.72 20.09 31.38
CA ALA A 550 12.43 20.63 32.71
C ALA A 550 13.19 19.89 33.85
N LEU A 551 13.39 18.57 33.73
CA LEU A 551 14.16 17.76 34.69
C LEU A 551 15.69 17.88 34.54
N ARG A 552 16.18 18.49 33.46
CA ARG A 552 17.62 18.76 33.24
C ARG A 552 18.06 20.15 33.69
N VAL A 553 17.11 20.97 34.15
CA VAL A 553 17.35 22.36 34.62
C VAL A 553 17.36 22.45 36.16
N ASP A 554 17.12 21.35 36.88
CA ASP A 554 17.23 21.28 38.35
C ASP A 554 18.52 20.60 38.86
#